data_AF-A0AAW2N5D5-F1
#
_entry.id   AF-A0AAW2N5D5-F1
#
_cell.length_a   1.000
_cell.length_b   1.000
_cell.length_c   1.000
_cell.angle_alpha   90.00
_cell.angle_beta   90.00
_cell.angle_gamma   90.00
#
_symmetry.space_group_name_H-M   'P 1'
#
loop_
_entity.id
_entity.type
_entity.pdbx_description
1 polymer ?
#
loop_
_entity_poly.entity_id
_entity_poly.type
_entity_poly.pdbx_seq_one_letter_code
_entity_poly.pdbx_strand_id
1 'polypeptide(L)'
;MGLKTWKNVVKFPHLASLVLLALVAVAIHLTRNKGNDAVQLENQVLLKEDSSKNYSAPGCNLFSGRWVYDNVSYPLYKERQCSFMEYDFACEISGRQDLKYQNWRWQPHLCDLPRFLK
;
A
#
# COMPACT_ATOMS: atom_id res chain seq x y z
N MET A 1 -54.66 -3.14 -41.99
CA MET A 1 -54.12 -1.80 -41.66
C MET A 1 -52.63 -1.97 -41.37
N GLY A 2 -51.77 -1.70 -42.35
CA GLY A 2 -50.33 -1.90 -42.21
C GLY A 2 -49.66 -0.70 -41.53
N LEU A 3 -48.68 -0.96 -40.67
CA LEU A 3 -47.74 0.05 -40.20
C LEU A 3 -46.30 -0.51 -40.21
N LYS A 4 -45.73 -0.38 -41.40
CA LYS A 4 -44.35 0.04 -41.73
C LYS A 4 -43.25 -0.39 -40.75
N THR A 5 -42.50 -1.41 -41.20
CA THR A 5 -41.15 -1.72 -40.75
C THR A 5 -40.31 -0.44 -40.68
N TRP A 6 -39.81 -0.11 -39.49
CA TRP A 6 -38.88 0.99 -39.25
C TRP A 6 -37.48 0.61 -39.79
N LYS A 7 -37.39 0.47 -41.11
CA LYS A 7 -36.13 0.57 -41.84
C LYS A 7 -35.74 2.04 -41.69
N ASN A 8 -34.83 2.38 -40.75
CA ASN A 8 -33.97 3.59 -40.70
C ASN A 8 -33.49 3.98 -39.28
N VAL A 9 -33.02 3.05 -38.43
CA VAL A 9 -32.46 3.43 -37.11
C VAL A 9 -30.98 3.08 -36.92
N VAL A 10 -30.36 2.29 -37.79
CA VAL A 10 -28.96 1.87 -37.55
C VAL A 10 -28.15 1.95 -38.83
N LYS A 11 -27.65 3.14 -39.17
CA LYS A 11 -26.62 3.32 -40.20
C LYS A 11 -25.33 3.96 -39.70
N PHE A 12 -25.23 4.29 -38.41
CA PHE A 12 -24.01 4.94 -37.88
C PHE A 12 -23.52 4.43 -36.50
N PRO A 13 -23.66 3.14 -36.14
CA PRO A 13 -23.03 2.63 -34.91
C PRO A 13 -21.50 2.78 -34.97
N HIS A 14 -20.92 2.66 -36.17
CA HIS A 14 -19.49 2.88 -36.40
C HIS A 14 -19.07 4.34 -36.21
N LEU A 15 -19.86 5.33 -36.65
CA LEU A 15 -19.49 6.74 -36.44
C LEU A 15 -19.57 7.12 -34.95
N ALA A 16 -20.61 6.67 -34.25
CA ALA A 16 -20.74 6.90 -32.80
C ALA A 16 -19.58 6.24 -32.03
N SER A 17 -19.18 5.02 -32.43
CA SER A 17 -18.04 4.31 -31.84
C SER A 17 -16.71 5.01 -32.14
N LEU A 18 -16.49 5.49 -33.37
CA LEU A 18 -15.28 6.24 -33.75
C LEU A 18 -15.19 7.57 -33.01
N VAL A 19 -16.31 8.28 -32.84
CA VAL A 19 -16.35 9.53 -32.05
C VAL A 19 -16.02 9.24 -30.59
N LEU A 20 -16.57 8.18 -30.00
CA LEU A 20 -16.27 7.79 -28.62
C LEU A 20 -14.79 7.43 -28.43
N LEU A 21 -14.21 6.65 -29.34
CA LEU A 21 -12.78 6.29 -29.30
C LEU A 21 -11.88 7.52 -29.44
N ALA A 22 -12.22 8.47 -30.31
CA ALA A 22 -11.48 9.71 -30.46
C ALA A 22 -11.53 10.56 -29.18
N LEU A 23 -12.69 10.66 -28.53
CA LEU A 23 -12.84 11.39 -27.26
C LEU A 23 -12.02 10.75 -26.14
N VAL A 24 -12.01 9.41 -26.03
CA VAL A 24 -11.18 8.70 -25.05
C VAL A 24 -9.69 8.94 -25.32
N ALA A 25 -9.25 8.87 -26.58
CA ALA A 25 -7.86 9.12 -26.95
C ALA A 25 -7.44 10.57 -26.62
N VAL A 26 -8.29 11.56 -26.92
CA VAL A 26 -8.05 12.97 -26.56
C VAL A 26 -7.96 13.14 -25.04
N ALA A 27 -8.87 12.52 -24.27
CA ALA A 27 -8.81 12.54 -22.81
C ALA A 27 -7.52 11.91 -22.26
N ILE A 28 -7.04 10.81 -22.85
CA ILE A 28 -5.75 10.20 -22.51
C ILE A 28 -4.58 11.14 -22.87
N HIS A 29 -4.63 11.80 -24.02
CA HIS A 29 -3.59 12.75 -24.43
C HIS A 29 -3.55 14.00 -23.55
N LEU A 30 -4.71 14.50 -23.09
CA LEU A 30 -4.81 15.65 -22.18
C LEU A 30 -4.43 15.28 -20.74
N THR A 31 -4.74 14.06 -20.29
CA THR A 31 -4.36 13.56 -18.95
C THR A 31 -2.93 13.03 -18.90
N ARG A 32 -2.31 12.72 -20.05
CA ARG A 32 -0.86 12.56 -20.20
C ARG A 32 -0.18 13.93 -20.16
N ASN A 33 -0.38 14.61 -19.03
CA ASN A 33 0.33 15.80 -18.66
C ASN A 33 1.84 15.53 -18.76
N LYS A 34 2.57 16.52 -19.24
CA LYS A 34 4.03 16.52 -19.30
C LYS A 34 4.57 16.31 -17.87
N GLY A 35 4.86 15.06 -17.53
CA GLY A 35 5.80 14.76 -16.47
C GLY A 35 7.17 15.21 -16.94
N ASN A 36 7.53 16.45 -16.58
CA ASN A 36 8.87 17.02 -16.41
C ASN A 36 8.84 18.54 -16.68
N ASP A 37 8.12 19.30 -15.86
CA ASP A 37 8.46 20.70 -15.60
C ASP A 37 8.95 20.75 -14.15
N ALA A 38 10.26 20.88 -14.00
CA ALA A 38 10.97 20.83 -12.74
C ALA A 38 10.51 21.98 -11.82
N VAL A 39 10.05 21.63 -10.62
CA VAL A 39 9.88 22.57 -9.52
C VAL A 39 11.26 23.07 -9.10
N GLN A 40 11.40 24.39 -9.15
CA GLN A 40 12.60 25.14 -8.83
C GLN A 40 12.93 25.07 -7.33
N LEU A 41 14.21 24.85 -7.09
CA LEU A 41 14.90 24.69 -5.82
C LEU A 41 14.84 25.96 -4.96
N GLU A 42 13.99 25.99 -3.92
CA GLU A 42 14.22 26.81 -2.72
C GLU A 42 13.69 26.08 -1.49
N ASN A 43 14.59 25.37 -0.79
CA ASN A 43 14.47 25.08 0.64
C ASN A 43 15.88 24.89 1.21
N GLN A 44 16.79 25.82 0.89
CA GLN A 44 17.98 26.01 1.69
C GLN A 44 17.70 27.16 2.67
N VAL A 45 18.11 26.96 3.93
CA VAL A 45 18.04 27.89 5.07
C VAL A 45 16.74 27.88 5.90
N LEU A 46 16.47 26.80 6.67
CA LEU A 46 16.05 26.90 8.09
C LEU A 46 15.94 25.52 8.80
N LEU A 47 16.98 24.70 8.80
CA LEU A 47 17.20 23.78 9.91
C LEU A 47 18.67 23.90 10.28
N LYS A 48 18.89 24.59 11.40
CA LYS A 48 20.15 24.57 12.14
C LYS A 48 20.62 23.13 12.23
N GLU A 49 21.90 22.87 11.97
CA GLU A 49 22.54 21.66 12.45
C GLU A 49 22.50 21.70 13.99
N ASP A 50 21.39 21.23 14.55
CA ASP A 50 21.46 20.58 15.83
C ASP A 50 22.03 19.18 15.55
N SER A 51 23.08 18.83 16.29
CA SER A 51 23.76 17.55 16.23
C SER A 51 22.83 16.48 16.82
N SER A 52 21.72 16.22 16.12
CA SER A 52 20.93 15.02 16.31
C SER A 52 21.78 13.88 15.77
N LYS A 53 22.40 13.14 16.68
CA LYS A 53 22.87 11.78 16.39
C LYS A 53 21.77 11.08 15.59
N ASN A 54 22.03 10.83 14.31
CA ASN A 54 21.17 10.00 13.49
C ASN A 54 21.03 8.65 14.19
N TYR A 55 19.92 8.41 14.88
CA TYR A 55 19.51 7.07 15.30
C TYR A 55 19.13 6.19 14.10
N SER A 56 19.15 6.75 12.88
CA SER A 56 19.31 5.96 11.67
C SER A 56 20.81 5.72 11.48
N ALA A 57 21.31 4.59 11.99
CA ALA A 57 22.61 4.11 11.55
C ALA A 57 22.60 4.15 10.01
N PRO A 58 23.54 4.89 9.36
CA PRO A 58 23.57 4.96 7.90
C PRO A 58 23.69 3.52 7.37
N GLY A 59 22.59 2.98 6.86
CA GLY A 59 22.49 1.59 6.43
C GLY A 59 21.31 0.80 6.99
N CYS A 60 20.71 1.13 8.14
CA CYS A 60 19.58 0.31 8.63
C CYS A 60 18.22 0.80 8.12
N ASN A 61 17.81 0.29 6.95
CA ASN A 61 16.43 0.41 6.51
C ASN A 61 15.55 -0.60 7.27
N LEU A 62 14.77 -0.11 8.24
CA LEU A 62 13.87 -0.94 9.05
C LEU A 62 12.79 -1.67 8.24
N PHE A 63 12.48 -1.21 7.03
CA PHE A 63 11.49 -1.82 6.14
C PHE A 63 12.12 -2.80 5.14
N SER A 64 13.45 -2.92 5.11
CA SER A 64 14.17 -3.87 4.26
C SER A 64 14.75 -5.01 5.11
N GLY A 65 14.22 -6.21 4.93
CA GLY A 65 14.52 -7.33 5.80
C GLY A 65 13.78 -8.59 5.38
N ARG A 66 13.69 -9.51 6.32
CA ARG A 66 13.00 -10.78 6.12
C ARG A 66 12.27 -11.21 7.39
N TRP A 67 11.24 -12.02 7.20
CA TRP A 67 10.61 -12.76 8.28
C TRP A 67 11.50 -13.93 8.70
N VAL A 68 11.71 -14.07 10.00
CA VAL A 68 12.46 -15.16 10.62
C VAL A 68 11.55 -15.84 11.63
N TYR A 69 11.48 -17.17 11.58
CA TYR A 69 10.71 -17.95 12.54
C TYR A 69 11.46 -18.03 13.88
N ASP A 70 10.83 -17.59 14.96
CA ASP A 70 11.36 -17.55 16.32
C ASP A 70 10.28 -18.00 17.31
N ASN A 71 10.33 -19.28 17.71
CA ASN A 71 9.42 -19.83 18.71
C ASN A 71 9.94 -19.69 20.15
N VAL A 72 11.09 -19.04 20.36
CA VAL A 72 11.71 -18.85 21.68
C VAL A 72 11.32 -17.48 22.25
N SER A 73 11.43 -16.42 21.44
CA SER A 73 11.18 -15.05 21.88
C SER A 73 9.76 -14.54 21.54
N TYR A 74 9.12 -15.12 20.51
CA TYR A 74 7.79 -14.73 20.02
C TYR A 74 6.71 -15.78 20.33
N PRO A 75 5.45 -15.35 20.55
CA PRO A 75 4.96 -13.97 20.41
C PRO A 75 5.35 -13.04 21.58
N LEU A 76 5.29 -11.74 21.31
CA LEU A 76 5.56 -10.70 22.32
C LEU A 76 4.49 -10.62 23.41
N TYR A 77 3.30 -11.17 23.17
CA TYR A 77 2.23 -11.35 24.15
C TYR A 77 1.40 -12.56 23.73
N LYS A 78 0.65 -13.16 24.66
CA LYS A 78 -0.34 -14.19 24.32
C LYS A 78 -1.71 -13.53 24.19
N GLU A 79 -2.45 -13.83 23.11
CA GLU A 79 -3.78 -13.25 22.86
C GLU A 79 -4.70 -13.42 24.08
N ARG A 80 -4.74 -14.63 24.67
CA ARG A 80 -5.53 -14.94 25.88
C ARG A 80 -5.16 -14.15 27.14
N GLN A 81 -3.97 -13.54 27.19
CA GLN A 81 -3.50 -12.76 28.34
C GLN A 81 -3.83 -11.26 28.19
N CYS A 82 -4.26 -10.82 27.01
CA CYS A 82 -4.59 -9.42 26.77
C CYS A 82 -6.08 -9.17 27.02
N SER A 83 -6.43 -8.62 28.19
CA SER A 83 -7.82 -8.33 28.58
C SER A 83 -8.51 -7.26 27.74
N PHE A 84 -7.74 -6.46 26.98
CA PHE A 84 -8.25 -5.37 26.16
C PHE A 84 -8.39 -5.76 24.68
N MET A 85 -8.03 -6.98 24.30
CA MET A 85 -8.12 -7.43 22.92
C MET A 85 -9.58 -7.70 22.55
N GLU A 86 -10.06 -7.04 21.51
CA GLU A 86 -11.41 -7.28 20.98
C GLU A 86 -11.46 -8.61 20.20
N TYR A 87 -12.64 -9.21 20.17
CA TYR A 87 -12.88 -10.52 19.56
C TYR A 87 -12.48 -10.57 18.07
N ASP A 88 -12.70 -9.48 17.34
CA ASP A 88 -12.38 -9.39 15.90
C ASP A 88 -10.86 -9.46 15.64
N PHE A 89 -10.03 -9.18 16.65
CA PHE A 89 -8.56 -9.26 16.57
C PHE A 89 -7.98 -10.48 17.28
N ALA A 90 -8.76 -11.19 18.11
CA ALA A 90 -8.32 -12.34 18.89
C ALA A 90 -8.49 -13.66 18.13
N CYS A 91 -7.74 -13.87 17.05
CA CYS A 91 -7.91 -15.02 16.15
C CYS A 91 -7.91 -16.39 16.87
N GLU A 92 -7.05 -16.59 17.88
CA GLU A 92 -7.03 -17.84 18.66
C GLU A 92 -8.34 -18.03 19.42
N ILE A 93 -8.85 -16.96 20.06
CA ILE A 93 -10.11 -16.99 20.81
C ILE A 93 -11.29 -17.20 19.86
N SER A 94 -11.20 -16.63 18.66
CA SER A 94 -12.19 -16.71 17.59
C SER A 94 -12.13 -18.02 16.79
N GLY A 95 -11.34 -19.01 17.24
CA GLY A 95 -11.39 -20.40 16.75
C GLY A 95 -10.24 -20.81 15.81
N ARG A 96 -9.27 -19.93 15.53
CA ARG A 96 -8.11 -20.28 14.72
C ARG A 96 -7.18 -21.24 15.48
N GLN A 97 -6.80 -22.35 14.84
CA GLN A 97 -5.97 -23.39 15.46
C GLN A 97 -4.49 -23.34 15.04
N ASP A 98 -4.18 -22.77 13.87
CA ASP A 98 -2.82 -22.70 13.33
C ASP A 98 -2.02 -21.53 13.93
N LEU A 99 -1.58 -21.64 15.19
CA LEU A 99 -0.95 -20.51 15.91
C LEU A 99 0.49 -20.18 15.50
N LYS A 100 1.08 -20.92 14.54
CA LYS A 100 2.47 -20.73 14.10
C LYS A 100 2.72 -19.34 13.47
N TYR A 101 1.67 -18.64 13.01
CA TYR A 101 1.82 -17.27 12.49
C TYR A 101 2.36 -16.30 13.56
N GLN A 102 2.07 -16.57 14.85
CA GLN A 102 2.47 -15.71 15.97
C GLN A 102 3.98 -15.74 16.26
N ASN A 103 4.70 -16.73 15.72
CA ASN A 103 6.13 -16.94 15.97
C ASN A 103 7.04 -16.30 14.91
N TRP A 104 6.51 -15.49 13.99
CA TRP A 104 7.33 -14.80 13.01
C TRP A 104 7.79 -13.44 13.54
N ARG A 105 9.10 -13.19 13.43
CA ARG A 105 9.77 -11.94 13.80
C ARG A 105 10.33 -11.27 12.55
N TRP A 106 10.17 -9.96 12.46
CA TRP A 106 10.81 -9.15 11.42
C TRP A 106 12.29 -8.90 11.76
N GLN A 107 13.19 -9.16 10.80
CA GLN A 107 14.63 -8.94 10.94
C GLN A 107 15.13 -8.01 9.82
N PRO A 108 15.43 -6.73 10.11
CA PRO A 108 16.11 -5.84 9.18
C PRO A 108 17.47 -6.41 8.76
N HIS A 109 17.93 -6.12 7.54
CA HIS A 109 19.17 -6.70 7.02
C HIS A 109 20.44 -6.22 7.70
N LEU A 110 20.47 -4.95 8.10
CA LEU A 110 21.71 -4.26 8.51
C LEU A 110 21.68 -3.82 9.98
N CYS A 111 20.63 -4.16 10.73
CA CYS A 111 20.59 -3.99 12.18
C CYS A 111 19.57 -4.92 12.84
N ASP A 112 19.66 -5.02 14.16
CA ASP A 112 18.69 -5.71 15.00
C ASP A 112 17.67 -4.73 15.59
N LEU A 113 16.42 -5.18 15.69
CA LEU A 113 15.41 -4.44 16.45
C LEU A 113 15.71 -4.53 17.95
N PRO A 114 15.54 -3.44 18.71
CA PRO A 114 15.66 -3.48 20.16
C PRO A 114 14.66 -4.48 20.75
N ARG A 115 15.05 -5.19 21.81
CA ARG A 115 14.17 -6.15 22.46
C ARG A 115 13.01 -5.42 23.13
N PHE A 116 11.81 -5.94 22.95
CA PHE A 116 10.67 -5.55 23.77
C PHE A 116 10.86 -6.14 25.17
N LEU A 117 10.93 -5.28 26.19
CA LEU A 117 10.97 -5.69 27.59
C LEU A 117 9.52 -5.96 28.04
N LYS A 118 9.25 -7.20 28.43
CA LYS A 118 7.96 -7.67 28.93
C LYS A 118 7.80 -7.34 30.42
#